data_AF-A0A256YLN7-F1
#
_entry.id   AF-A0A256YLN7-F1
#
_cell.length_a   1.000
_cell.length_b   1.000
_cell.length_c   1.000
_cell.angle_alpha   90.00
_cell.angle_beta   90.00
_cell.angle_gamma   90.00
#
_symmetry.space_group_name_H-M   'P 1'
#
loop_
_entity.id
_entity.type
_entity.pdbx_description
1 polymer ?
#
loop_
_entity_poly.entity_id
_entity_poly.type
_entity_poly.pdbx_seq_one_letter_code
_entity_poly.pdbx_strand_id
1 'polypeptide(L)'
;MKTNKRMFYGTIVTFLLSLVLLLQLETVSVSAQTWDVSARFDIAHCNNFYPFSSTPGEIGETYYANLDGSSDNLYTEVHGVECCLEGSCRNYWGNYYVNSTRMGPWVVERKYVDDNTYKILIRGASKADCICYWTNEGGTTGGGYVKGEVVINPDSGWKITSIVKNSVNNDNRGRDVYCNIDEDSGTIEFAGGSTCNGCCCCIDSGQIDIEVIVKRVGGQPVPEFGSLTALIAILLIAPGIACFVARSFHRD
;
A
#
# COMPACT_ATOMS: atom_id res chain seq x y z
N MET A 1 -13.68 27.93 61.23
CA MET A 1 -12.70 28.17 60.15
C MET A 1 -13.43 28.57 58.87
N LYS A 2 -13.17 29.77 58.32
CA LYS A 2 -13.74 30.19 57.02
C LYS A 2 -12.89 29.59 55.90
N THR A 3 -13.34 28.49 55.30
CA THR A 3 -12.71 27.91 54.12
C THR A 3 -12.84 28.88 52.95
N ASN A 4 -11.68 29.26 52.41
CA ASN A 4 -11.53 30.31 51.42
C ASN A 4 -11.97 29.76 50.04
N LYS A 5 -13.27 29.86 49.73
CA LYS A 5 -13.89 29.32 48.50
C LYS A 5 -13.15 29.67 47.22
N ARG A 6 -12.46 30.83 47.18
CA ARG A 6 -11.66 31.27 46.03
C ARG A 6 -10.51 30.33 45.66
N MET A 7 -9.93 29.62 46.62
CA MET A 7 -8.78 28.75 46.37
C MET A 7 -9.22 27.45 45.65
N PHE A 8 -10.44 26.98 45.90
CA PHE A 8 -10.99 25.75 45.31
C PHE A 8 -11.37 25.92 43.82
N TYR A 9 -11.90 27.09 43.44
CA TYR A 9 -12.25 27.38 42.05
C TYR A 9 -11.02 27.50 41.15
N GLY A 10 -9.92 28.05 41.66
CA GLY A 10 -8.69 28.20 40.88
C GLY A 10 -8.11 26.86 40.43
N THR A 11 -8.08 25.87 41.32
CA THR A 11 -7.52 24.53 41.04
C THR A 11 -8.37 23.72 40.07
N ILE A 12 -9.70 23.86 40.14
CA ILE A 12 -10.61 23.16 39.21
C ILE A 12 -10.47 23.73 37.79
N VAL A 13 -10.36 25.06 37.65
CA VAL A 13 -10.20 25.70 36.34
C VAL A 13 -8.87 25.34 35.69
N THR A 14 -7.76 25.31 36.44
CA THR A 14 -6.47 24.88 35.90
C THR A 14 -6.48 23.40 35.50
N PHE A 15 -7.08 22.53 36.31
CA PHE A 15 -7.20 21.10 35.96
C PHE A 15 -8.03 20.89 34.68
N LEU A 16 -9.16 21.60 34.54
CA LEU A 16 -9.98 21.54 33.33
C LEU A 16 -9.26 22.11 32.12
N LEU A 17 -8.51 23.21 32.26
CA LEU A 17 -7.71 23.76 31.16
C LEU A 17 -6.61 22.78 30.74
N SER A 18 -5.91 22.17 31.69
CA SER A 18 -4.88 21.15 31.40
C SER A 18 -5.48 19.94 30.69
N LEU A 19 -6.67 19.49 31.10
CA LEU A 19 -7.38 18.38 30.48
C LEU A 19 -7.85 18.72 29.06
N VAL A 20 -8.36 19.93 28.83
CA VAL A 20 -8.72 20.40 27.48
C VAL A 20 -7.47 20.52 26.60
N LEU A 21 -6.34 20.98 27.13
CA LEU A 21 -5.08 21.05 26.39
C LEU A 21 -4.54 19.65 26.03
N LEU A 22 -4.66 18.68 26.95
CA LEU A 22 -4.32 17.26 26.73
C LEU A 22 -5.21 16.62 25.67
N LEU A 23 -6.53 16.83 25.77
CA LEU A 23 -7.49 16.36 24.76
C LEU A 23 -7.23 17.00 23.39
N GLN A 24 -6.88 18.29 23.35
CA GLN A 24 -6.51 18.94 22.10
C GLN A 24 -5.20 18.39 21.52
N LEU A 25 -4.20 18.08 22.36
CA LEU A 25 -2.96 17.44 21.91
C LEU A 25 -3.20 16.04 21.32
N GLU A 26 -4.06 15.24 21.94
CA GLU A 26 -4.44 13.91 21.43
C GLU A 26 -5.29 13.99 20.15
N THR A 27 -6.18 14.98 20.02
CA THR A 27 -6.95 15.17 18.78
C THR A 27 -6.12 15.74 17.63
N VAL A 28 -5.04 16.49 17.92
CA VAL A 28 -4.15 17.06 16.90
C VAL A 28 -3.13 16.03 16.39
N SER A 29 -2.79 14.99 17.17
CA SER A 29 -1.94 13.89 16.69
C SER A 29 -2.69 12.87 15.81
N VAL A 30 -4.02 12.92 15.78
CA VAL A 30 -4.86 12.13 14.85
C VAL A 30 -5.35 13.03 13.71
N SER A 31 -4.42 13.78 13.10
CA SER A 31 -4.59 14.15 11.70
C SER A 31 -4.42 12.88 10.87
N ALA A 32 -5.49 12.07 10.83
CA ALA A 32 -5.54 10.80 10.13
C ALA A 32 -5.14 11.01 8.66
N GLN A 33 -3.91 10.63 8.33
CA GLN A 33 -3.56 10.38 6.94
C GLN A 33 -4.48 9.25 6.45
N THR A 34 -5.20 9.48 5.36
CA THR A 34 -6.31 8.64 4.91
C THR A 34 -5.87 7.48 4.01
N TRP A 35 -4.61 7.06 4.11
CA TRP A 35 -4.02 6.03 3.25
C TRP A 35 -3.07 5.14 4.04
N ASP A 36 -3.08 3.85 3.72
CA ASP A 36 -2.26 2.82 4.37
C ASP A 36 -1.13 2.33 3.44
N VAL A 37 -1.39 2.30 2.14
CA VAL A 37 -0.43 1.89 1.12
C VAL A 37 -0.52 2.80 -0.10
N SER A 38 0.61 3.04 -0.74
CA SER A 38 0.68 3.76 -2.02
C SER A 38 1.50 2.98 -3.06
N ALA A 39 1.26 3.28 -4.33
CA ALA A 39 1.99 2.72 -5.46
C ALA A 39 2.24 3.78 -6.52
N ARG A 40 3.45 3.81 -7.08
CA ARG A 40 3.84 4.65 -8.23
C ARG A 40 4.62 3.80 -9.22
N PHE A 41 4.30 3.93 -10.50
CA PHE A 41 5.10 3.37 -11.59
C PHE A 41 5.80 4.52 -12.30
N ASP A 42 7.13 4.51 -12.27
CA ASP A 42 7.96 5.49 -12.98
C ASP A 42 8.11 5.09 -14.45
N ILE A 43 8.06 3.78 -14.73
CA ILE A 43 8.09 3.22 -16.09
C ILE A 43 7.20 1.98 -16.12
N ALA A 44 6.31 1.88 -17.11
CA ALA A 44 5.54 0.67 -17.42
C ALA A 44 5.47 0.51 -18.94
N HIS A 45 6.61 0.19 -19.55
CA HIS A 45 6.73 0.17 -21.01
C HIS A 45 6.09 -1.10 -21.58
N CYS A 46 5.19 -0.95 -22.55
CA CYS A 46 4.58 -2.06 -23.29
C CYS A 46 3.59 -2.93 -22.48
N ASN A 47 3.03 -2.39 -21.40
CA ASN A 47 1.76 -2.85 -20.84
C ASN A 47 1.13 -1.76 -19.97
N ASN A 48 -0.16 -1.88 -19.69
CA ASN A 48 -0.80 -1.03 -18.68
C ASN A 48 -0.39 -1.50 -17.28
N PHE A 49 -0.54 -0.63 -16.30
CA PHE A 49 -0.47 -0.99 -14.89
C PHE A 49 -1.75 -0.58 -14.14
N TYR A 50 -2.10 -1.32 -13.10
CA TYR A 50 -3.36 -1.22 -12.37
C TYR A 50 -3.09 -1.17 -10.86
N PRO A 51 -2.88 0.03 -10.29
CA PRO A 51 -2.61 0.19 -8.87
C PRO A 51 -3.94 0.24 -8.09
N PHE A 52 -4.28 -0.86 -7.39
CA PHE A 52 -5.46 -0.97 -6.53
C PHE A 52 -6.83 -0.75 -7.23
N SER A 53 -6.88 -0.65 -8.56
CA SER A 53 -8.09 -0.35 -9.33
C SER A 53 -8.08 -1.03 -10.68
N SER A 54 -9.27 -1.32 -11.23
CA SER A 54 -9.42 -1.82 -12.61
C SER A 54 -9.19 -0.74 -13.68
N THR A 55 -9.02 0.52 -13.27
CA THR A 55 -8.65 1.61 -14.16
C THR A 55 -7.12 1.66 -14.30
N PRO A 56 -6.56 1.70 -15.52
CA PRO A 56 -5.12 1.88 -15.70
C PRO A 56 -4.61 3.15 -15.03
N GLY A 57 -3.42 3.08 -14.46
CA GLY A 57 -2.72 4.25 -13.95
C GLY A 57 -1.98 5.04 -15.03
N GLU A 58 -1.51 6.22 -14.65
CA GLU A 58 -0.68 7.13 -15.43
C GLU A 58 0.74 7.15 -14.84
N ILE A 59 1.74 7.08 -15.70
CA ILE A 59 3.14 7.04 -15.27
C ILE A 59 3.51 8.30 -14.50
N GLY A 60 4.21 8.12 -13.38
CA GLY A 60 4.64 9.19 -12.48
C GLY A 60 3.60 9.61 -11.44
N GLU A 61 2.34 9.17 -11.57
CA GLU A 61 1.29 9.42 -10.57
C GLU A 61 1.34 8.42 -9.42
N THR A 62 1.04 8.90 -8.21
CA THR A 62 0.97 8.07 -6.99
C THR A 62 -0.48 7.75 -6.66
N TYR A 63 -0.76 6.47 -6.47
CA TYR A 63 -2.07 5.92 -6.14
C TYR A 63 -2.09 5.45 -4.69
N TYR A 64 -3.19 5.68 -3.99
CA TYR A 64 -3.33 5.40 -2.57
C TYR A 64 -4.49 4.46 -2.30
N ALA A 65 -4.34 3.62 -1.26
CA ALA A 65 -5.40 2.72 -0.83
C ALA A 65 -5.36 2.48 0.69
N ASN A 66 -6.50 2.07 1.25
CA ASN A 66 -6.68 1.72 2.66
C ASN A 66 -6.74 0.21 2.87
N LEU A 67 -6.34 -0.30 4.03
CA LEU A 67 -6.44 -1.71 4.40
C LEU A 67 -7.69 -1.90 5.28
N ASP A 68 -8.87 -1.70 4.65
CA ASP A 68 -10.18 -1.46 5.28
C ASP A 68 -11.14 -2.66 5.32
N GLY A 69 -10.67 -3.83 4.91
CA GLY A 69 -11.38 -5.11 4.81
C GLY A 69 -11.54 -5.57 3.36
N SER A 70 -11.19 -4.73 2.38
CA SER A 70 -11.35 -5.03 0.95
C SER A 70 -10.19 -5.84 0.37
N SER A 71 -10.48 -6.57 -0.71
CA SER A 71 -9.46 -7.22 -1.53
C SER A 71 -9.61 -6.81 -2.98
N ASP A 72 -8.48 -6.52 -3.63
CA ASP A 72 -8.41 -6.29 -5.05
C ASP A 72 -8.32 -7.64 -5.77
N ASN A 73 -8.92 -7.81 -6.95
CA ASN A 73 -8.80 -9.01 -7.79
C ASN A 73 -8.54 -8.60 -9.24
N LEU A 74 -7.34 -8.06 -9.46
CA LEU A 74 -6.91 -7.42 -10.70
C LEU A 74 -5.97 -8.31 -11.51
N TYR A 75 -5.21 -9.18 -10.86
CA TYR A 75 -4.26 -10.05 -11.56
C TYR A 75 -4.99 -11.00 -12.50
N THR A 76 -4.54 -11.03 -13.74
CA THR A 76 -5.00 -11.95 -14.77
C THR A 76 -3.80 -12.65 -15.40
N GLU A 77 -3.99 -13.88 -15.86
CA GLU A 77 -3.04 -14.55 -16.74
C GLU A 77 -3.49 -14.42 -18.19
N VAL A 78 -2.53 -14.35 -19.09
CA VAL A 78 -2.80 -14.44 -20.53
C VAL A 78 -2.50 -15.86 -20.97
N HIS A 79 -3.54 -16.54 -21.46
CA HIS A 79 -3.44 -17.89 -22.02
C HIS A 79 -3.55 -17.84 -23.53
N GLY A 80 -2.74 -18.63 -24.22
CA GLY A 80 -2.86 -18.83 -25.66
C GLY A 80 -1.54 -18.73 -26.39
N VAL A 81 -1.60 -18.35 -27.66
CA VAL A 81 -0.45 -18.15 -28.54
C VAL A 81 -0.12 -16.66 -28.57
N GLU A 82 0.89 -16.24 -27.82
CA GLU A 82 1.46 -14.91 -28.01
C GLU A 82 2.55 -14.93 -29.08
N CYS A 83 2.57 -13.87 -29.87
CA CYS A 83 3.04 -13.91 -31.25
C CYS A 83 4.46 -14.41 -31.48
N CYS A 84 4.57 -15.39 -32.38
CA CYS A 84 5.17 -15.13 -33.68
C CYS A 84 4.08 -14.52 -34.58
N LEU A 85 4.11 -13.21 -34.87
CA LEU A 85 3.19 -12.61 -35.84
C LEU A 85 3.30 -13.39 -37.16
N GLU A 86 2.16 -13.61 -37.84
CA GLU A 86 2.13 -14.32 -39.10
C GLU A 86 3.20 -13.79 -40.07
N GLY A 87 4.06 -14.70 -40.55
CA GLY A 87 4.97 -14.47 -41.67
C GLY A 87 6.45 -14.26 -41.36
N SER A 88 6.86 -13.76 -40.18
CA SER A 88 8.28 -13.40 -39.95
C SER A 88 9.06 -14.34 -39.03
N CYS A 89 8.42 -14.98 -38.05
CA CYS A 89 9.11 -15.91 -37.14
C CYS A 89 8.91 -17.40 -37.48
N ARG A 90 8.07 -17.73 -38.47
CA ARG A 90 7.89 -19.11 -38.95
C ARG A 90 9.16 -19.75 -39.51
N ASN A 91 10.10 -18.94 -40.02
CA ASN A 91 11.22 -19.44 -40.81
C ASN A 91 12.53 -19.63 -40.04
N TYR A 92 12.61 -19.22 -38.77
CA TYR A 92 13.90 -19.22 -38.07
C TYR A 92 14.03 -20.20 -36.89
N TRP A 93 12.96 -20.53 -36.13
CA TRP A 93 13.13 -21.31 -34.88
C TRP A 93 12.02 -22.30 -34.46
N GLY A 94 11.11 -22.69 -35.35
CA GLY A 94 10.18 -23.80 -35.08
C GLY A 94 9.05 -23.52 -34.07
N ASN A 95 8.03 -24.38 -34.13
CA ASN A 95 6.78 -24.49 -33.34
C ASN A 95 6.33 -23.29 -32.47
N TYR A 96 5.11 -22.80 -32.76
CA TYR A 96 4.35 -21.94 -31.85
C TYR A 96 4.34 -22.52 -30.42
N TYR A 97 4.46 -21.66 -29.40
CA TYR A 97 4.08 -22.04 -28.04
C TYR A 97 2.55 -22.18 -28.00
N VAL A 98 2.06 -23.36 -28.39
CA VAL A 98 0.65 -23.72 -28.26
C VAL A 98 0.43 -24.02 -26.78
N ASN A 99 -0.43 -23.23 -26.11
CA ASN A 99 -0.71 -23.26 -24.66
C ASN A 99 0.34 -22.60 -23.74
N SER A 100 0.96 -21.49 -24.15
CA SER A 100 1.68 -20.64 -23.17
C SER A 100 0.72 -19.96 -22.21
N THR A 101 1.12 -19.86 -20.94
CA THR A 101 0.51 -19.02 -19.92
C THR A 101 1.58 -18.05 -19.45
N ARG A 102 1.26 -16.75 -19.44
CA ARG A 102 2.14 -15.72 -18.89
C ARG A 102 1.39 -14.83 -17.92
N MET A 103 2.16 -14.09 -17.12
CA MET A 103 1.61 -13.02 -16.28
C MET A 103 0.97 -11.95 -17.16
N GLY A 104 -0.19 -11.44 -16.76
CA GLY A 104 -0.88 -10.34 -17.44
C GLY A 104 -0.26 -8.97 -17.15
N PRO A 105 -1.05 -7.88 -17.20
CA PRO A 105 -0.54 -6.55 -16.92
C PRO A 105 0.00 -6.41 -15.50
N TRP A 106 0.77 -5.35 -15.27
CA TRP A 106 1.26 -5.05 -13.93
C TRP A 106 0.13 -4.60 -13.03
N VAL A 107 0.04 -5.18 -11.85
CA VAL A 107 -0.97 -4.87 -10.87
C VAL A 107 -0.32 -4.71 -9.50
N VAL A 108 -0.90 -3.82 -8.69
CA VAL A 108 -0.65 -3.79 -7.25
C VAL A 108 -1.99 -4.09 -6.58
N GLU A 109 -2.02 -5.15 -5.79
CA GLU A 109 -3.24 -5.63 -5.14
C GLU A 109 -3.05 -5.77 -3.63
N ARG A 110 -4.10 -5.41 -2.89
CA ARG A 110 -4.27 -5.75 -1.48
C ARG A 110 -5.11 -7.03 -1.41
N LYS A 111 -4.67 -8.04 -0.65
CA LYS A 111 -5.50 -9.21 -0.29
C LYS A 111 -5.69 -9.22 1.21
N TYR A 112 -6.94 -9.04 1.64
CA TYR A 112 -7.35 -9.20 3.03
C TYR A 112 -7.15 -10.66 3.45
N VAL A 113 -6.54 -10.85 4.61
CA VAL A 113 -6.42 -12.15 5.27
C VAL A 113 -7.29 -12.15 6.53
N ASP A 114 -7.08 -11.15 7.38
CA ASP A 114 -7.85 -10.86 8.59
C ASP A 114 -7.68 -9.38 8.97
N ASP A 115 -8.38 -8.93 10.03
CA ASP A 115 -8.40 -7.53 10.47
C ASP A 115 -7.01 -6.94 10.80
N ASN A 116 -6.01 -7.79 11.00
CA ASN A 116 -4.65 -7.37 11.34
C ASN A 116 -3.61 -7.83 10.31
N THR A 117 -4.02 -8.42 9.20
CA THR A 117 -3.11 -9.04 8.23
C THR A 117 -3.59 -8.85 6.79
N TYR A 118 -2.68 -8.34 5.96
CA TYR A 118 -2.85 -8.25 4.51
C TYR A 118 -1.66 -8.84 3.77
N LYS A 119 -1.91 -9.22 2.52
CA LYS A 119 -0.85 -9.38 1.53
C LYS A 119 -0.86 -8.20 0.57
N ILE A 120 0.30 -7.68 0.27
CA ILE A 120 0.51 -6.74 -0.84
C ILE A 120 1.21 -7.51 -1.95
N LEU A 121 0.59 -7.53 -3.13
CA LEU A 121 1.05 -8.28 -4.30
C LEU A 121 1.38 -7.30 -5.41
N ILE A 122 2.61 -7.35 -5.93
CA ILE A 122 3.06 -6.55 -7.08
C ILE A 122 3.45 -7.53 -8.17
N ARG A 123 2.63 -7.63 -9.22
CA ARG A 123 2.68 -8.75 -10.16
C ARG A 123 2.41 -8.31 -11.57
N GLY A 124 3.11 -8.88 -12.54
CA GLY A 124 2.77 -8.75 -13.95
C GLY A 124 3.98 -8.84 -14.85
N ALA A 125 3.74 -8.78 -16.15
CA ALA A 125 4.77 -8.72 -17.17
C ALA A 125 4.38 -7.75 -18.30
N SER A 126 5.38 -7.30 -19.03
CA SER A 126 5.21 -6.62 -20.30
C SER A 126 4.48 -7.54 -21.29
N LYS A 127 3.89 -6.96 -22.32
CA LYS A 127 3.56 -7.73 -23.53
C LYS A 127 4.86 -8.16 -24.22
N ALA A 128 4.74 -9.15 -25.11
CA ALA A 128 5.85 -9.63 -25.91
C ALA A 128 6.56 -8.48 -26.67
N ASP A 129 7.90 -8.53 -26.73
CA ASP A 129 8.76 -7.50 -27.32
C ASP A 129 8.29 -7.08 -28.73
N CYS A 130 7.76 -8.02 -29.52
CA CYS A 130 7.27 -7.77 -30.88
C CYS A 130 6.05 -6.85 -30.97
N ILE A 131 5.21 -6.84 -29.95
CA ILE A 131 4.07 -5.93 -29.85
C ILE A 131 4.59 -4.52 -29.52
N CYS A 132 5.66 -4.43 -28.73
CA CYS A 132 6.27 -3.17 -28.30
C CYS A 132 6.92 -2.38 -29.45
N TYR A 133 7.29 -3.03 -30.56
CA TYR A 133 7.95 -2.37 -31.70
C TYR A 133 6.99 -1.59 -32.62
N TRP A 134 5.70 -1.95 -32.68
CA TRP A 134 4.76 -1.42 -33.68
C TRP A 134 3.75 -0.41 -33.13
N THR A 135 3.67 -0.26 -31.80
CA THR A 135 2.96 0.84 -31.17
C THR A 135 3.84 2.08 -31.25
N ASN A 136 3.39 3.11 -31.99
CA ASN A 136 4.13 4.33 -32.38
C ASN A 136 4.59 5.25 -31.21
N GLU A 137 5.28 4.73 -30.21
CA GLU A 137 5.89 5.49 -29.11
C GLU A 137 7.42 5.58 -29.27
N GLY A 138 7.86 6.16 -30.39
CA GLY A 138 9.26 6.53 -30.60
C GLY A 138 10.14 5.34 -30.98
N GLY A 139 10.28 5.12 -32.29
CA GLY A 139 11.21 4.16 -32.85
C GLY A 139 12.62 4.38 -32.33
N THR A 140 13.05 3.50 -31.44
CA THR A 140 14.31 2.74 -31.42
C THR A 140 14.47 2.16 -30.00
N THR A 141 14.58 0.83 -29.87
CA THR A 141 15.06 0.10 -28.65
C THR A 141 14.09 -0.26 -27.49
N GLY A 142 12.78 -0.43 -27.67
CA GLY A 142 11.87 -0.74 -26.56
C GLY A 142 11.64 -2.24 -26.27
N GLY A 143 12.45 -2.85 -25.40
CA GLY A 143 12.10 -4.13 -24.75
C GLY A 143 11.24 -3.87 -23.52
N GLY A 144 10.37 -4.80 -23.13
CA GLY A 144 9.55 -4.67 -21.93
C GLY A 144 10.38 -4.24 -20.71
N TYR A 145 9.91 -3.23 -19.97
CA TYR A 145 10.59 -2.74 -18.78
C TYR A 145 9.61 -2.05 -17.86
N VAL A 146 9.78 -2.31 -16.57
CA VAL A 146 8.95 -1.76 -15.51
C VAL A 146 9.85 -1.26 -14.41
N LYS A 147 9.50 -0.12 -13.82
CA LYS A 147 10.13 0.44 -12.63
C LYS A 147 9.07 1.14 -11.80
N GLY A 148 9.10 0.93 -10.50
CA GLY A 148 8.17 1.58 -9.59
C GLY A 148 8.53 1.38 -8.13
N GLU A 149 7.62 1.86 -7.29
CA GLU A 149 7.72 1.86 -5.85
C GLU A 149 6.34 1.61 -5.24
N VAL A 150 6.32 0.83 -4.17
CA VAL A 150 5.17 0.69 -3.26
C VAL A 150 5.63 1.08 -1.85
N VAL A 151 4.85 1.90 -1.16
CA VAL A 151 5.17 2.37 0.19
C VAL A 151 4.02 2.05 1.12
N ILE A 152 4.32 1.36 2.22
CA ILE A 152 3.43 1.25 3.38
C ILE A 152 3.57 2.51 4.21
N ASN A 153 2.46 3.19 4.49
CA ASN A 153 2.50 4.42 5.26
C ASN A 153 3.05 4.15 6.67
N PRO A 154 4.19 4.73 7.07
CA PRO A 154 4.78 4.52 8.40
C PRO A 154 3.84 4.96 9.53
N ASP A 155 2.93 5.90 9.26
CA ASP A 155 1.98 6.44 10.24
C ASP A 155 0.66 5.65 10.33
N SER A 156 0.43 4.67 9.43
CA SER A 156 -0.83 3.90 9.38
C SER A 156 -0.97 2.83 10.46
N GLY A 157 0.14 2.51 11.15
CA GLY A 157 0.23 1.37 12.06
C GLY A 157 0.35 0.01 11.37
N TRP A 158 0.43 -0.03 10.03
CA TRP A 158 0.78 -1.22 9.27
C TRP A 158 2.30 -1.29 9.05
N LYS A 159 2.88 -2.48 9.13
CA LYS A 159 4.28 -2.73 8.75
C LYS A 159 4.43 -3.99 7.96
N ILE A 160 5.44 -4.02 7.09
CA ILE A 160 5.92 -5.24 6.46
C ILE A 160 6.48 -6.13 7.58
N THR A 161 6.07 -7.39 7.59
CA THR A 161 6.51 -8.37 8.60
C THR A 161 7.05 -9.66 7.99
N SER A 162 6.89 -9.83 6.67
CA SER A 162 7.42 -10.97 5.96
C SER A 162 7.47 -10.68 4.46
N ILE A 163 8.56 -11.10 3.83
CA ILE A 163 8.74 -11.14 2.39
C ILE A 163 8.50 -12.58 1.94
N VAL A 164 7.42 -12.81 1.19
CA VAL A 164 7.04 -14.13 0.67
C VAL A 164 7.66 -14.36 -0.71
N LYS A 165 7.66 -13.33 -1.56
CA LYS A 165 8.30 -13.34 -2.88
C LYS A 165 8.99 -12.01 -3.14
N ASN A 166 10.13 -12.09 -3.82
CA ASN A 166 10.96 -10.94 -4.19
C ASN A 166 11.60 -11.19 -5.56
N SER A 167 10.78 -11.36 -6.60
CA SER A 167 11.25 -11.79 -7.92
C SER A 167 11.04 -10.71 -8.98
N VAL A 168 12.12 -10.40 -9.70
CA VAL A 168 12.16 -9.58 -10.90
C VAL A 168 13.03 -10.29 -11.94
N ASN A 169 12.76 -10.09 -13.22
CA ASN A 169 13.56 -10.68 -14.28
C ASN A 169 14.71 -9.75 -14.74
N ASN A 170 15.79 -10.35 -15.24
CA ASN A 170 16.98 -9.64 -15.72
C ASN A 170 16.72 -8.79 -16.98
N ASP A 171 17.66 -7.90 -17.30
CA ASP A 171 17.68 -7.11 -18.53
C ASP A 171 18.95 -7.39 -19.33
N ASN A 172 18.81 -7.78 -20.60
CA ASN A 172 19.94 -8.01 -21.51
C ASN A 172 20.41 -6.75 -22.25
N ARG A 173 19.78 -5.59 -21.97
CA ARG A 173 20.09 -4.31 -22.59
C ARG A 173 20.86 -3.37 -21.65
N GLY A 174 21.22 -3.85 -20.46
CA GLY A 174 22.03 -3.13 -19.48
C GLY A 174 21.27 -2.10 -18.64
N ARG A 175 19.93 -2.17 -18.60
CA ARG A 175 19.13 -1.40 -17.64
C ARG A 175 19.20 -2.05 -16.26
N ASP A 176 19.14 -1.24 -15.21
CA ASP A 176 19.16 -1.74 -13.84
C ASP A 176 17.90 -2.59 -13.55
N VAL A 177 18.11 -3.71 -12.86
CA VAL A 177 17.07 -4.61 -12.39
C VAL A 177 17.31 -4.85 -10.92
N TYR A 178 16.29 -4.67 -10.10
CA TYR A 178 16.40 -4.78 -8.66
C TYR A 178 15.04 -5.03 -8.01
N CYS A 179 15.08 -5.55 -6.80
CA CYS A 179 13.92 -5.72 -5.94
C CYS A 179 14.35 -5.51 -4.50
N ASN A 180 14.25 -4.27 -4.04
CA ASN A 180 14.71 -3.82 -2.73
C ASN A 180 13.49 -3.64 -1.84
N ILE A 181 13.46 -4.34 -0.71
CA ILE A 181 12.39 -4.23 0.28
C ILE A 181 13.03 -3.81 1.60
N ASP A 182 12.58 -2.68 2.13
CA ASP A 182 12.95 -2.18 3.45
C ASP A 182 11.74 -2.31 4.38
N GLU A 183 11.82 -3.29 5.29
CA GLU A 183 10.75 -3.58 6.25
C GLU A 183 10.57 -2.48 7.29
N ASP A 184 11.62 -1.70 7.57
CA ASP A 184 11.61 -0.64 8.59
C ASP A 184 10.94 0.63 8.06
N SER A 185 11.29 1.05 6.84
CA SER A 185 10.66 2.20 6.18
C SER A 185 9.33 1.86 5.50
N GLY A 186 9.07 0.59 5.21
CA GLY A 186 7.87 0.15 4.50
C GLY A 186 7.96 0.32 2.98
N THR A 187 9.16 0.58 2.44
CA THR A 187 9.37 0.83 1.01
C THR A 187 9.73 -0.45 0.25
N ILE A 188 9.13 -0.61 -0.93
CA ILE A 188 9.38 -1.68 -1.89
C ILE A 188 9.71 -1.03 -3.23
N GLU A 189 10.98 -1.05 -3.63
CA GLU A 189 11.42 -0.55 -4.93
C GLU A 189 11.71 -1.71 -5.88
N PHE A 190 11.24 -1.62 -7.12
CA PHE A 190 11.41 -2.69 -8.08
C PHE A 190 11.71 -2.16 -9.48
N ALA A 191 12.51 -2.93 -10.22
CA ALA A 191 12.71 -2.79 -11.64
C ALA A 191 12.91 -4.16 -12.29
N GLY A 192 12.22 -4.41 -13.40
CA GLY A 192 12.32 -5.64 -14.20
C GLY A 192 12.46 -5.29 -15.68
N GLY A 193 13.28 -6.04 -16.41
CA GLY A 193 13.65 -5.71 -17.80
C GLY A 193 13.42 -6.81 -18.81
N SER A 194 13.98 -6.67 -20.01
CA SER A 194 13.79 -7.67 -21.07
C SER A 194 15.02 -8.54 -21.17
N THR A 195 14.86 -9.85 -20.99
CA THR A 195 15.90 -10.85 -21.25
C THR A 195 16.08 -11.12 -22.75
N CYS A 196 15.45 -10.33 -23.62
CA CYS A 196 15.46 -10.58 -25.05
C CYS A 196 15.91 -9.38 -25.87
N ASN A 197 16.79 -9.67 -26.83
CA ASN A 197 17.29 -8.70 -27.79
C ASN A 197 16.29 -8.47 -28.95
N GLY A 198 15.00 -8.33 -28.63
CA GLY A 198 13.94 -8.07 -29.59
C GLY A 198 13.32 -9.32 -30.24
N CYS A 199 13.45 -10.50 -29.62
CA CYS A 199 12.74 -11.69 -30.09
C CYS A 199 11.25 -11.61 -29.75
N CYS A 200 10.40 -11.94 -30.72
CA CYS A 200 8.95 -12.04 -30.54
C CYS A 200 8.54 -13.13 -29.52
N CYS A 201 9.45 -14.06 -29.23
CA CYS A 201 9.23 -15.23 -28.38
C CYS A 201 9.24 -14.95 -26.87
N CYS A 202 9.48 -13.70 -26.45
CA CYS A 202 9.72 -13.37 -25.05
C CYS A 202 8.47 -12.79 -24.41
N ILE A 203 7.66 -13.72 -23.91
CA ILE A 203 6.36 -13.48 -23.28
C ILE A 203 6.47 -12.87 -21.87
N ASP A 204 7.66 -12.94 -21.25
CA ASP A 204 7.90 -12.56 -19.85
C ASP A 204 8.91 -11.41 -19.69
N SER A 205 8.96 -10.47 -20.63
CA SER A 205 9.75 -9.24 -20.45
C SER A 205 9.15 -8.37 -19.34
N GLY A 206 9.97 -7.60 -18.62
CA GLY A 206 9.56 -6.74 -17.52
C GLY A 206 8.75 -7.46 -16.43
N GLN A 207 9.07 -8.71 -16.13
CA GLN A 207 8.33 -9.53 -15.19
C GLN A 207 8.67 -9.18 -13.74
N ILE A 208 7.63 -9.00 -12.93
CA ILE A 208 7.71 -8.83 -11.48
C ILE A 208 6.71 -9.77 -10.79
N ASP A 209 7.12 -10.42 -9.71
CA ASP A 209 6.27 -11.21 -8.81
C ASP A 209 6.78 -11.04 -7.37
N ILE A 210 6.19 -10.08 -6.67
CA ILE A 210 6.54 -9.67 -5.31
C ILE A 210 5.31 -9.88 -4.44
N GLU A 211 5.53 -10.47 -3.26
CA GLU A 211 4.49 -10.70 -2.27
C GLU A 211 5.07 -10.41 -0.89
N VAL A 212 4.46 -9.47 -0.19
CA VAL A 212 4.79 -9.18 1.21
C VAL A 212 3.56 -9.34 2.08
N ILE A 213 3.77 -9.69 3.34
CA ILE A 213 2.74 -9.70 4.38
C ILE A 213 2.92 -8.44 5.22
N VAL A 214 1.86 -7.65 5.30
CA VAL A 214 1.79 -6.51 6.21
C VAL A 214 0.87 -6.84 7.37
N LYS A 215 1.28 -6.43 8.57
CA LYS A 215 0.51 -6.62 9.80
C LYS A 215 0.38 -5.33 10.57
N ARG A 216 -0.69 -5.23 11.34
CA ARG A 216 -0.90 -4.12 12.26
C ARG A 216 0.02 -4.27 13.47
N VAL A 217 0.79 -3.24 13.76
CA VAL A 217 1.73 -3.18 14.89
C VAL A 217 1.46 -1.91 15.66
N GLY A 218 0.81 -2.05 16.82
CA GLY A 218 0.66 -0.94 17.78
C GLY A 218 -0.46 0.03 17.44
N GLY A 219 -1.67 -0.37 17.81
CA GLY A 219 -2.86 0.47 17.93
C GLY A 219 -3.97 -0.49 18.32
N GLN A 220 -4.53 -0.36 19.53
CA GLN A 220 -5.80 -1.05 19.80
C GLN A 220 -6.75 -0.71 18.65
N PRO A 221 -7.64 -1.63 18.22
CA PRO A 221 -8.70 -1.27 17.29
C PRO A 221 -9.27 0.03 17.82
N VAL A 222 -9.25 1.09 17.00
CA VAL A 222 -9.90 2.35 17.37
C VAL A 222 -11.30 1.90 17.77
N PRO A 223 -11.67 1.95 19.05
CA PRO A 223 -13.03 1.60 19.41
C PRO A 223 -13.85 2.51 18.53
N GLU A 224 -14.77 1.96 17.74
CA GLU A 224 -15.82 2.76 17.12
C GLU A 224 -16.26 3.71 18.23
N PHE A 225 -15.95 5.00 18.09
CA PHE A 225 -16.32 5.99 19.10
C PHE A 225 -17.83 6.09 18.95
N GLY A 226 -18.50 5.13 19.59
CA GLY A 226 -19.92 5.08 19.83
C GLY A 226 -20.22 6.29 20.68
N SER A 227 -20.42 7.40 19.98
CA SER A 227 -20.94 8.64 20.48
C SER A 227 -20.01 9.40 21.44
N LEU A 228 -19.64 10.62 21.05
CA LEU A 228 -19.13 11.70 21.90
C LEU A 228 -19.84 11.76 23.29
N THR A 229 -21.08 11.29 23.35
CA THR A 229 -21.92 11.12 24.55
C THR A 229 -21.32 10.21 25.64
N ALA A 230 -20.55 9.17 25.30
CA ALA A 230 -19.93 8.28 26.28
C ALA A 230 -18.74 8.93 27.00
N LEU A 231 -17.95 9.73 26.28
CA LEU A 231 -16.83 10.50 26.85
C LEU A 231 -17.35 11.62 27.76
N ILE A 232 -18.45 12.27 27.36
CA ILE A 232 -19.16 13.27 28.18
C ILE A 232 -19.74 12.64 29.46
N ALA A 233 -20.25 11.40 29.40
CA ALA A 233 -20.77 10.71 30.58
C ALA A 233 -19.68 10.44 31.63
N ILE A 234 -18.46 10.06 31.22
CA ILE A 234 -17.33 9.84 32.14
C ILE A 234 -16.87 11.17 32.77
N LEU A 235 -16.83 12.25 31.98
CA LEU A 235 -16.48 13.60 32.45
C LEU A 235 -17.53 14.21 33.41
N LEU A 236 -18.80 13.83 33.30
CA LEU A 236 -19.87 14.30 34.21
C LEU A 236 -19.97 13.51 35.53
N ILE A 237 -19.37 12.32 35.61
CA ILE A 237 -19.34 11.51 36.85
C ILE A 237 -18.21 11.96 37.79
N ALA A 238 -17.09 12.45 37.25
CA ALA A 238 -15.92 12.87 38.03
C ALA A 238 -16.17 13.99 39.07
N PRO A 239 -17.01 15.02 38.81
CA PRO A 239 -17.36 16.02 39.83
C PRO A 239 -18.19 15.45 40.99
N GLY A 240 -18.97 14.39 40.74
CA GLY A 240 -19.81 13.74 41.76
C GLY A 240 -18.99 12.98 42.81
N ILE A 241 -17.88 12.36 42.40
CA ILE A 241 -17.00 11.59 43.30
C ILE A 241 -16.16 12.55 44.17
N ALA A 242 -15.69 13.67 43.63
CA ALA A 242 -14.95 14.68 44.40
C ALA A 242 -15.80 15.31 45.51
N CYS A 243 -17.10 15.54 45.27
CA CYS A 243 -18.02 16.00 46.32
C CYS A 243 -18.34 14.94 47.38
N PHE A 244 -18.30 13.65 47.03
CA PHE A 244 -18.56 12.57 47.98
C PHE A 244 -17.37 12.37 48.93
N VAL A 245 -16.13 12.41 48.41
CA VAL A 245 -14.91 12.25 49.23
C VAL A 245 -14.70 13.45 50.17
N ALA A 246 -15.04 14.68 49.75
CA ALA A 246 -14.92 15.86 50.61
C ALA A 246 -15.94 15.88 51.77
N ARG A 247 -17.06 15.15 51.67
CA ARG A 247 -18.06 15.05 52.76
C ARG A 247 -17.67 14.02 53.83
N SER A 248 -16.91 13.00 53.45
CA SER A 248 -16.41 11.95 54.37
C SER A 248 -15.25 12.40 55.28
N PHE A 249 -14.54 13.49 54.94
CA PHE A 249 -13.45 14.04 55.78
C PHE A 249 -13.88 15.16 56.74
N HIS A 250 -15.19 15.43 56.86
CA HIS A 250 -15.74 16.43 57.79
C HIS A 250 -16.63 15.85 58.90
N ARG A 251 -16.50 14.54 59.16
CA ARG A 251 -16.96 13.92 60.40
C ARG A 251 -15.74 13.48 61.19
N ASP A 252 -15.21 14.44 61.94
CA ASP A 252 -14.61 14.31 63.28
C ASP A 252 -14.37 15.73 63.82
#